data_AF-A0A9C8KBV7-F1
#
_entry.id   AF-A0A9C8KBV7-F1
#
_cell.length_a   1.000
_cell.length_b   1.000
_cell.length_c   1.000
_cell.angle_alpha   90.00
_cell.angle_beta   90.00
_cell.angle_gamma   90.00
#
_symmetry.space_group_name_H-M   'P 1'
#
loop_
_entity.id
_entity.type
_entity.pdbx_description
1 polymer ?
#
loop_
_entity_poly.entity_id
_entity_poly.type
_entity_poly.pdbx_seq_one_letter_code
_entity_poly.pdbx_strand_id
1 'polypeptide(L)' 'MASCEKCWADAGSAMTGNMVEQYHKLIDERKETPCTPEEQAGLSAYICGECGRRTVHQYAKVCMNPDCEPIK' A
#
# COMPACT_ATOMS: atom_id res chain seq x y z
N MET A 1 6.14 -8.90 -3.89
CA MET A 1 5.70 -7.55 -3.51
C MET A 1 4.43 -7.70 -2.70
N ALA A 2 4.31 -6.98 -1.58
CA ALA A 2 3.04 -6.95 -0.85
C ALA A 2 2.01 -6.14 -1.65
N SER A 3 0.72 -6.43 -1.45
CA SER A 3 -0.36 -5.71 -2.12
C SER A 3 -0.45 -4.25 -1.63
N CYS A 4 -1.01 -3.37 -2.46
CA CYS A 4 -1.34 -2.01 -2.02
C CYS A 4 -2.68 -2.03 -1.30
N GLU A 5 -2.69 -1.83 0.02
CA GLU A 5 -3.90 -1.93 0.84
C GLU A 5 -4.91 -0.83 0.50
N LYS A 6 -4.46 0.36 0.10
CA LYS A 6 -5.37 1.41 -0.41
C LYS A 6 -6.10 0.97 -1.68
N CYS A 7 -5.37 0.47 -2.68
CA CYS A 7 -6.01 -0.02 -3.92
C CYS A 7 -6.92 -1.23 -3.63
N TRP A 8 -6.57 -2.08 -2.66
CA TRP A 8 -7.40 -3.20 -2.25
C TRP A 8 -8.71 -2.73 -1.58
N ALA A 9 -8.63 -1.73 -0.69
CA ALA A 9 -9.80 -1.13 -0.04
C ALA A 9 -10.72 -0.40 -1.04
N ASP A 10 -10.14 0.34 -1.97
CA ASP A 10 -10.88 1.04 -3.02
C ASP A 10 -11.56 0.04 -3.97
N ALA A 11 -10.86 -1.05 -4.34
CA ALA A 11 -11.43 -2.13 -5.14
C ALA A 11 -12.59 -2.85 -4.42
N GLY A 12 -12.47 -3.07 -3.11
CA GLY A 12 -13.54 -3.66 -2.29
C GLY A 12 -14.74 -2.72 -2.08
N SER A 13 -14.52 -1.41 -2.21
CA SER A 13 -15.58 -0.40 -2.13
C SER A 13 -16.30 -0.19 -3.47
N ALA A 14 -15.81 -0.77 -4.56
CA ALA A 14 -16.48 -0.71 -5.86
C ALA A 14 -17.82 -1.46 -5.79
N MET A 15 -18.90 -0.78 -6.17
CA MET A 15 -20.25 -1.37 -6.16
C MET A 15 -20.46 -2.46 -7.22
N THR A 16 -19.56 -2.57 -8.21
CA THR A 16 -19.70 -3.46 -9.36
C THR A 16 -18.36 -4.03 -9.81
N GLY A 17 -18.39 -5.24 -10.36
CA GLY A 17 -17.23 -5.93 -10.94
C GLY A 17 -16.49 -6.87 -9.98
N ASN A 18 -15.47 -7.54 -10.51
CA ASN A 18 -14.60 -8.42 -9.72
C ASN A 18 -13.55 -7.58 -8.96
N MET A 19 -13.43 -7.81 -7.66
CA MET A 19 -12.48 -7.09 -6.79
C MET A 19 -11.03 -7.16 -7.28
N VAL A 20 -10.60 -8.31 -7.80
CA VAL A 20 -9.23 -8.52 -8.31
C VAL A 20 -9.01 -7.70 -9.59
N GLU A 21 -9.98 -7.66 -10.49
CA GLU A 21 -9.91 -6.84 -11.71
C GLU A 21 -9.88 -5.35 -11.37
N GLN A 22 -10.73 -4.91 -10.43
CA GLN A 22 -10.73 -3.52 -9.96
C GLN A 22 -9.41 -3.14 -9.30
N TYR A 23 -8.82 -4.03 -8.51
CA TYR A 23 -7.50 -3.82 -7.92
C TYR A 23 -6.43 -3.60 -9.01
N HIS A 24 -6.35 -4.48 -10.00
CA HIS A 24 -5.37 -4.35 -11.09
C HIS A 24 -5.60 -3.06 -11.90
N LYS A 25 -6.86 -2.72 -12.19
CA LYS A 25 -7.21 -1.47 -12.85
C LYS A 25 -6.74 -0.25 -12.05
N LEU A 26 -6.98 -0.21 -10.75
CA LEU A 26 -6.53 0.89 -9.89
C LEU A 26 -5.01 0.99 -9.81
N ILE A 27 -4.30 -0.14 -9.80
CA ILE A 27 -2.84 -0.16 -9.85
C ILE A 27 -2.34 0.45 -11.16
N ASP A 28 -2.96 0.11 -12.29
CA ASP A 28 -2.60 0.66 -13.60
C ASP A 28 -2.93 2.16 -13.70
N GLU A 29 -4.12 2.59 -13.25
CA GLU A 29 -4.53 3.99 -13.24
C GLU A 29 -3.62 4.87 -12.36
N ARG A 30 -3.07 4.30 -11.30
CA ARG A 30 -2.19 5.00 -10.34
C ARG A 30 -0.71 4.81 -10.62
N LYS A 31 -0.30 4.25 -11.78
CA LYS A 31 1.12 4.10 -12.13
C LYS A 31 1.87 5.44 -12.15
N GLU A 32 1.25 6.47 -12.71
CA GLU A 32 1.85 7.81 -12.82
C GLU A 32 1.79 8.59 -11.50
N THR A 33 0.83 8.28 -10.64
CA THR A 33 0.65 8.90 -9.32
C THR A 33 0.41 7.81 -8.27
N PRO A 34 1.46 7.09 -7.86
CA PRO A 34 1.34 5.94 -6.97
C PRO A 34 0.86 6.35 -5.57
N CYS A 35 0.19 5.43 -4.89
CA CYS A 35 -0.17 5.59 -3.49
C CYS A 35 1.08 5.81 -2.63
N THR A 36 0.98 6.60 -1.56
CA THR A 36 2.12 6.80 -0.65
C THR A 36 2.50 5.49 0.05
N PRO A 37 3.74 5.33 0.53
CA PRO A 37 4.14 4.17 1.32
C PRO A 37 3.19 3.84 2.50
N GLU A 38 2.68 4.86 3.18
CA GLU A 38 1.72 4.71 4.28
C GLU A 38 0.36 4.19 3.78
N GLU A 39 -0.13 4.72 2.66
CA GLU A 39 -1.37 4.26 2.03
C GLU A 39 -1.24 2.81 1.51
N GLN A 40 -0.09 2.48 0.92
CA GLN A 40 0.20 1.13 0.46
C GLN A 40 0.25 0.13 1.63
N ALA A 41 0.76 0.54 2.78
CA ALA A 41 0.90 -0.30 3.96
C ALA A 41 -0.43 -0.57 4.71
N GLY A 42 -1.42 0.30 4.53
CA GLY A 42 -2.77 0.17 5.09
C GLY A 42 -3.02 0.98 6.37
N LEU A 43 -4.29 1.07 6.77
CA LEU A 43 -4.73 1.88 7.92
C LEU A 43 -4.08 1.43 9.25
N SER A 44 -3.84 0.13 9.40
CA SER A 44 -3.19 -0.46 10.57
C SER A 44 -1.71 -0.75 10.35
N ALA A 45 -1.06 0.01 9.47
CA ALA A 45 0.38 -0.13 9.23
C ALA A 45 1.20 0.11 10.52
N TYR A 46 2.29 -0.63 10.65
CA TYR A 46 3.22 -0.49 11.77
C TYR A 46 4.31 0.56 11.45
N ILE A 47 4.97 1.05 12.50
CA ILE A 47 6.12 1.94 12.35
C ILE A 47 7.33 1.09 11.92
N CYS A 48 8.01 1.52 10.87
CA CYS A 48 9.28 0.94 10.45
C CYS A 48 10.38 1.35 11.44
N GLY A 49 11.13 0.38 11.96
CA GLY A 49 12.28 0.65 12.84
C GLY A 49 13.44 1.37 12.15
N GLU A 50 13.57 1.20 10.83
CA GLU A 50 14.63 1.83 10.04
C GLU A 50 14.30 3.28 9.72
N CYS A 51 13.18 3.55 9.01
CA CYS A 51 12.87 4.92 8.56
C CYS A 51 11.91 5.70 9.47
N GLY A 52 11.40 5.09 10.55
CA GLY A 52 10.51 5.73 11.54
C GLY A 52 9.10 6.10 11.06
N ARG A 53 8.75 5.78 9.80
CA ARG A 53 7.45 6.08 9.19
C ARG A 53 6.48 4.91 9.37
N ARG A 54 5.17 5.18 9.31
CA ARG A 54 4.12 4.16 9.42
C ARG A 54 3.92 3.40 8.09
N THR A 55 4.95 2.71 7.66
CA THR A 55 5.06 2.11 6.32
C THR A 55 5.19 0.60 6.34
N VAL A 56 5.16 -0.05 7.50
CA VAL A 56 5.20 -1.51 7.58
C VAL A 56 3.81 -2.07 7.31
N HIS A 57 3.69 -2.83 6.24
CA HIS A 57 2.43 -3.39 5.76
C HIS A 57 1.69 -4.18 6.85
N GLN A 58 0.40 -3.89 7.03
CA GLN A 58 -0.41 -4.41 8.15
C GLN A 58 -0.44 -5.96 8.22
N TYR A 59 -0.49 -6.64 7.08
CA TYR A 59 -0.40 -8.12 7.00
C TYR A 59 0.99 -8.68 6.68
N ALA A 60 1.66 -8.21 5.63
CA ALA A 60 2.92 -8.77 5.14
C ALA A 60 4.16 -8.41 5.98
N LYS A 61 4.06 -7.44 6.90
CA LYS A 61 5.15 -6.99 7.78
C LYS A 61 6.44 -6.53 7.05
N VAL A 62 6.30 -6.05 5.83
CA VAL A 62 7.39 -5.46 5.03
C VAL A 62 7.23 -3.94 4.96
N CYS A 63 8.33 -3.20 4.95
CA CYS A 63 8.30 -1.74 4.75
C CYS A 63 7.97 -1.42 3.29
N MET A 64 6.93 -0.61 3.06
CA MET A 64 6.47 -0.18 1.74
C MET A 64 7.18 1.09 1.25
N ASN A 65 8.11 1.66 2.04
CA ASN A 65 8.90 2.82 1.63
C ASN A 65 10.04 2.35 0.70
N PRO A 66 10.05 2.72 -0.59
CA PRO A 66 11.14 2.34 -1.50
C PRO A 66 12.46 3.01 -1.09
N ASP A 67 12.39 4.19 -0.47
CA ASP A 67 13.54 4.95 0.03
C ASP A 67 13.78 4.66 1.52
N CYS A 68 13.57 3.42 1.96
CA CYS A 68 13.79 3.04 3.36
C CYS A 68 15.29 2.99 3.67
N GLU A 69 15.78 4.03 4.33
CA GLU A 69 17.13 4.08 4.89
C GLU A 69 17.09 4.12 6.43
N PRO A 70 18.13 3.61 7.12
CA PRO A 70 18.22 3.68 8.58
C PRO A 70 18.25 5.12 9.08
N ILE A 71 17.49 5.41 10.14
CA ILE A 71 17.61 6.66 10.92
C ILE A 71 19.02 6.67 11.53
N LYS A 72 19.83 7.64 11.10
CA LYS A 72 21.17 7.91 11.65
C LYS A 72 21.11 8.49 13.06
#